data_AF-A0A2E9VYX2-F1
#
_entry.id   AF-A0A2E9VYX2-F1
#
_cell.length_a   1.000
_cell.length_b   1.000
_cell.length_c   1.000
_cell.angle_alpha   90.00
_cell.angle_beta   90.00
_cell.angle_gamma   90.00
#
_symmetry.space_group_name_H-M   'P 1'
#
loop_
_entity.id
_entity.type
_entity.pdbx_description
1 polymer ?
#
loop_
_entity_poly.entity_id
_entity_poly.type
_entity_poly.pdbx_seq_one_letter_code
_entity_poly.pdbx_strand_id
1 'polypeptide(L)' 'MISDLVSGLTGILVGVIGLGVVAGIVFGGNSFFFGDVLNQLLAVIQTLGDNGIVGLLAAAILIKLLR' A
#
# COMPACT_ATOMS: atom_id res chain seq x y z
N MET A 1 -0.05 -18.44 -19.56
CA MET A 1 -0.89 -19.22 -18.62
C MET A 1 -0.57 -18.91 -17.15
N ILE A 2 0.59 -19.28 -16.60
CA ILE A 2 0.93 -18.97 -15.18
C ILE A 2 1.12 -17.47 -14.96
N SER A 3 1.80 -16.79 -15.89
CA SER A 3 1.97 -15.32 -15.86
C SER A 3 0.63 -14.58 -15.82
N ASP A 4 -0.35 -15.04 -16.59
CA ASP A 4 -1.67 -14.41 -16.67
C ASP A 4 -2.48 -14.64 -15.39
N LEU A 5 -2.36 -15.83 -14.78
CA LEU A 5 -2.95 -16.14 -13.48
C LEU A 5 -2.34 -15.26 -12.37
N VAL A 6 -1.01 -15.13 -12.33
CA VAL A 6 -0.32 -14.31 -11.34
C VAL A 6 -0.66 -12.83 -11.53
N SER A 7 -0.68 -12.34 -12.77
CA SER A 7 -1.08 -10.96 -13.08
C SER A 7 -2.52 -10.69 -12.66
N GLY A 8 -3.45 -11.60 -12.98
CA GLY A 8 -4.86 -11.49 -12.59
C GLY A 8 -5.07 -11.49 -11.09
N LEU A 9 -4.43 -12.41 -10.35
CA LEU A 9 -4.50 -12.45 -8.90
C LEU A 9 -3.85 -11.22 -8.26
N THR A 10 -2.71 -10.78 -8.78
CA THR A 10 -2.04 -9.55 -8.31
C THR A 10 -2.94 -8.33 -8.50
N GLY A 11 -3.62 -8.22 -9.65
CA GLY A 11 -4.58 -7.14 -9.90
C GLY A 11 -5.75 -7.14 -8.91
N ILE A 12 -6.29 -8.31 -8.59
CA ILE A 12 -7.35 -8.45 -7.58
C ILE A 12 -6.84 -8.02 -6.20
N LEU A 13 -5.68 -8.52 -5.77
CA LEU A 13 -5.10 -8.21 -4.47
C LEU A 13 -4.80 -6.70 -4.33
N VAL A 14 -4.21 -6.09 -5.36
CA VAL A 14 -3.94 -4.64 -5.40
C VAL A 14 -5.25 -3.85 -5.36
N GLY A 15 -6.29 -4.28 -6.08
CA GLY A 15 -7.61 -3.66 -6.02
C GLY A 15 -8.22 -3.69 -4.62
N VAL A 16 -8.09 -4.83 -3.92
CA VAL A 16 -8.58 -5.00 -2.55
C VAL A 16 -7.82 -4.12 -1.55
N ILE A 17 -6.52 -3.83 -1.75
CA ILE A 17 -5.78 -2.89 -0.91
C ILE A 17 -6.40 -1.48 -0.95
N GLY A 18 -6.79 -1.01 -2.14
CA GLY A 18 -7.45 0.28 -2.29
C GLY A 18 -8.78 0.35 -1.55
N LEU A 19 -9.58 -0.72 -1.64
CA LEU A 19 -10.83 -0.87 -0.87
C LEU A 19 -10.55 -0.93 0.65
N GLY A 20 -9.48 -1.61 1.05
CA GLY A 20 -8.81 -1.58 2.36
C GLY A 20 -8.73 -0.19 2.96
N VAL A 21 -8.00 0.67 2.27
CA VAL A 21 -7.72 2.03 2.71
C VAL A 21 -9.01 2.85 2.82
N VAL A 22 -9.87 2.81 1.81
CA VAL A 22 -11.13 3.58 1.80
C VAL A 22 -12.07 3.13 2.92
N ALA A 23 -12.24 1.82 3.12
CA ALA A 23 -13.05 1.28 4.20
C ALA A 23 -12.48 1.62 5.58
N GLY A 24 -11.16 1.55 5.76
CA GLY A 24 -10.49 1.96 7.01
C GLY A 24 -10.75 3.42 7.37
N ILE A 25 -10.79 4.31 6.37
CA ILE A 25 -11.11 5.74 6.56
C ILE A 25 -12.60 5.93 6.90
N VAL A 26 -13.50 5.28 6.18
CA VAL A 26 -14.96 5.50 6.30
C VAL A 26 -15.55 4.89 7.56
N PHE A 27 -15.17 3.66 7.90
CA PHE A 27 -15.78 2.92 9.00
C PHE A 27 -15.03 3.06 10.33
N GLY A 28 -13.86 3.72 10.32
CA GLY A 28 -12.94 3.74 11.45
C GLY A 28 -12.31 2.37 11.66
N GLY A 29 -11.06 2.33 12.12
CA GLY A 29 -10.18 1.15 12.15
C GLY A 29 -10.64 -0.09 12.96
N ASN A 30 -11.90 -0.16 13.40
CA ASN A 30 -12.50 -1.31 14.09
C ASN A 30 -12.81 -2.51 13.18
N SER A 31 -12.46 -2.46 11.90
CA SER A 31 -12.58 -3.61 11.00
C SER A 31 -11.24 -4.35 10.89
N PHE A 32 -11.23 -5.64 11.29
CA PHE A 32 -10.04 -6.48 11.42
C PHE A 32 -9.15 -6.51 10.16
N PHE A 33 -9.77 -6.49 8.97
CA PHE A 33 -9.05 -6.54 7.70
C PHE A 33 -8.66 -5.15 7.16
N PHE A 34 -9.58 -4.19 7.20
CA PHE A 34 -9.38 -2.90 6.50
C PHE A 34 -8.61 -1.88 7.36
N GLY A 35 -8.72 -1.96 8.69
CA GLY A 35 -7.97 -1.11 9.61
C GLY A 35 -6.45 -1.36 9.55
N ASP A 36 -6.03 -2.63 9.44
CA ASP A 36 -4.62 -2.98 9.42
C ASP A 36 -3.91 -2.52 8.14
N VAL A 37 -4.58 -2.60 6.98
CA VAL A 37 -4.03 -2.11 5.70
C VAL A 37 -3.76 -0.60 5.74
N LEU A 38 -4.70 0.18 6.27
CA LEU A 38 -4.51 1.62 6.44
C LEU A 38 -3.37 1.94 7.41
N ASN A 39 -3.30 1.23 8.54
CA ASN A 39 -2.24 1.43 9.53
C ASN A 39 -0.85 1.07 8.97
N GLN A 40 -0.74 -0.03 8.21
CA GLN A 40 0.50 -0.42 7.57
C GLN A 40 0.93 0.60 6.50
N LEU A 41 -0.01 1.13 5.70
CA LEU A 41 0.28 2.20 4.75
C LEU A 41 0.85 3.43 5.47
N LEU A 42 0.18 3.88 6.54
CA LEU A 42 0.62 5.02 7.34
C LEU A 42 1.98 4.75 7.99
N ALA A 43 2.26 3.53 8.46
CA ALA A 43 3.55 3.16 9.02
C ALA A 43 4.69 3.26 7.98
N VAL A 44 4.44 2.86 6.74
CA VAL A 44 5.41 3.03 5.64
C VAL A 44 5.65 4.52 5.37
N ILE A 45 4.60 5.32 5.28
CA ILE A 45 4.70 6.77 5.07
C ILE A 45 5.47 7.44 6.23
N GLN A 46 5.15 7.07 7.46
CA GLN A 46 5.83 7.55 8.66
C GLN A 46 7.32 7.20 8.62
N THR A 47 7.65 5.94 8.31
CA THR A 47 9.05 5.49 8.17
C THR A 47 9.80 6.30 7.10
N LEU A 48 9.15 6.60 5.98
CA LEU A 48 9.73 7.44 4.93
C LEU A 48 9.96 8.88 5.41
N GLY A 49 9.02 9.44 6.19
CA GLY A 49 9.13 10.77 6.78
C GLY A 49 10.22 10.88 7.86
N ASP A 50 10.31 9.88 8.74
CA ASP A 50 11.27 9.83 9.84
C ASP A 50 12.72 9.72 9.32
N ASN A 51 12.92 9.09 8.16
CA ASN A 51 14.20 9.05 7.46
C ASN A 51 14.52 10.34 6.66
N GLY A 52 13.62 11.33 6.69
CA GLY A 52 13.81 12.65 6.08
C GLY A 52 14.09 12.59 4.58
N ILE A 53 15.12 13.34 4.14
CA ILE A 53 15.48 13.46 2.72
C ILE A 53 15.86 12.10 2.11
N VAL A 54 16.52 11.23 2.88
CA VAL A 54 16.94 9.90 2.39
C VAL A 54 15.72 9.02 2.13
N GLY A 55 14.72 9.06 3.01
CA GLY A 55 13.45 8.34 2.82
C GLY A 55 12.71 8.82 1.57
N LEU A 56 12.59 10.13 1.37
CA LEU A 56 12.00 10.72 0.17
C LEU A 56 12.76 10.36 -1.11
N LEU A 57 14.09 10.35 -1.06
CA LEU A 57 14.92 9.97 -2.21
C LEU A 57 14.72 8.48 -2.56
N ALA A 58 14.66 7.61 -1.55
CA ALA A 58 14.37 6.19 -1.74
C ALA A 58 12.99 5.99 -2.39
N ALA A 59 11.94 6.68 -1.92
CA ALA A 59 10.62 6.64 -2.54
C ALA A 59 10.67 7.08 -4.01
N ALA A 60 11.37 8.17 -4.32
CA ALA A 60 11.50 8.67 -5.70
C ALA A 60 12.18 7.64 -6.62
N ILE A 61 13.24 6.97 -6.15
CA ILE A 61 13.93 5.91 -6.90
C ILE A 61 13.00 4.72 -7.13
N LEU A 62 12.29 4.26 -6.09
CA LEU A 62 11.36 3.13 -6.20
C LEU A 62 10.23 3.42 -7.19
N ILE A 63 9.63 4.62 -7.15
CA ILE A 63 8.60 5.03 -8.11
C ILE A 63 9.14 5.05 -9.54
N LYS A 64 10.40 5.47 -9.73
CA LYS A 64 11.05 5.46 -11.05
C LYS A 64 11.32 4.04 -11.56
N LEU A 65 11.63 3.08 -10.68
CA LEU A 65 11.88 1.68 -11.06
C LEU A 65 10.59 0.89 -11.32
N LEU A 66 9.49 1.27 -10.68
CA LEU A 66 8.19 0.63 -10.86
C LEU A 66 7.46 1.10 -12.14
N ARG A 67 7.87 2.24 -12.70
CA ARG A 67 7.38 2.80 -13.97
C ARG A 67 8.24 2.32 -15.14
#